data_AF-A0A1J4UWR5-F1
#
_entry.id   AF-A0A1J4UWR5-F1
#
_cell.length_a   1.000
_cell.length_b   1.000
_cell.length_c   1.000
_cell.angle_alpha   90.00
_cell.angle_beta   90.00
_cell.angle_gamma   90.00
#
_symmetry.space_group_name_H-M   'P 1'
#
loop_
_entity.id
_entity.type
_entity.pdbx_description
1 polymer ?
#
loop_
_entity_poly.entity_id
_entity_poly.type
_entity_poly.pdbx_seq_one_letter_code
_entity_poly.pdbx_strand_id
1 'polypeptide(L)' 'MLPDEALQKLQDSEFLKKILKKLSTHHKIILLLHYQEDMTFEEISKILNKPLNTVKSQHHRAIIELRKLLNNIQK' A
#
# COMPACT_ATOMS: atom_id res chain seq x y z
N MET A 1 -13.47 -15.95 -17.90
CA MET A 1 -13.14 -16.03 -16.46
C MET A 1 -14.18 -16.94 -15.84
N LEU A 2 -13.73 -18.00 -15.17
CA LEU A 2 -14.64 -18.91 -14.48
C LEU A 2 -15.28 -18.18 -13.28
N PRO A 3 -16.53 -18.53 -12.89
CA PRO A 3 -17.20 -17.90 -11.75
C PRO A 3 -16.34 -17.88 -10.47
N ASP A 4 -15.60 -18.95 -10.23
CA ASP A 4 -14.74 -19.10 -9.05
C ASP A 4 -13.53 -18.15 -9.06
N GLU A 5 -12.94 -17.89 -10.23
CA GLU A 5 -11.83 -16.93 -10.38
C GLU A 5 -12.28 -15.50 -10.09
N ALA A 6 -13.48 -15.14 -10.57
CA ALA A 6 -14.06 -13.83 -10.30
C ALA A 6 -14.38 -13.65 -8.81
N LEU A 7 -14.91 -14.70 -8.17
CA LEU A 7 -15.21 -14.71 -6.75
C LEU A 7 -13.92 -14.58 -5.91
N GLN A 8 -12.87 -15.33 -6.24
CA GLN A 8 -11.57 -15.26 -5.57
C GLN A 8 -10.96 -13.85 -5.66
N LYS A 9 -10.96 -13.24 -6.85
CA LYS A 9 -10.44 -11.88 -7.04
C LYS A 9 -11.20 -10.84 -6.20
N LEU A 10 -12.51 -10.97 -6.09
CA LEU A 10 -13.32 -10.07 -5.26
C LEU A 10 -12.95 -10.21 -3.78
N GLN A 11 -12.80 -11.44 -3.29
CA GLN A 11 -12.36 -11.72 -1.91
C GLN A 11 -10.97 -11.15 -1.63
N ASP A 12 -10.02 -11.35 -2.54
CA ASP A 12 -8.64 -10.83 -2.40
C ASP A 12 -8.62 -9.30 -2.38
N SER A 13 -9.42 -8.66 -3.23
CA SER A 13 -9.59 -7.19 -3.28
C SER A 13 -10.19 -6.65 -1.98
N GLU A 14 -11.23 -7.28 -1.44
CA GLU A 14 -11.83 -6.86 -0.17
C GLU A 14 -10.86 -7.04 1.00
N PHE A 15 -10.11 -8.14 1.01
CA PHE A 15 -9.08 -8.41 2.00
C PHE A 15 -8.00 -7.32 1.97
N LEU A 16 -7.47 -7.01 0.78
CA LEU A 16 -6.48 -5.95 0.60
C LEU A 16 -7.03 -4.59 1.05
N LYS A 17 -8.28 -4.25 0.70
CA LYS A 17 -8.94 -3.01 1.16
C LYS A 17 -9.03 -2.94 2.69
N LYS A 18 -9.38 -4.04 3.37
CA LYS A 18 -9.43 -4.10 4.84
C LYS A 18 -8.06 -3.87 5.47
N ILE A 19 -7.01 -4.42 4.88
CA ILE A 19 -5.63 -4.22 5.37
C ILE A 19 -5.17 -2.78 5.14
N LEU A 20 -5.37 -2.25 3.93
CA LEU A 20 -5.05 -0.87 3.62
C LEU A 20 -5.81 0.10 4.52
N LYS A 21 -7.05 -0.20 4.95
CA LYS A 21 -7.77 0.62 5.94
C LYS A 21 -7.03 0.75 7.28
N LYS A 22 -6.28 -0.27 7.70
CA LYS A 22 -5.53 -0.29 8.97
C LYS A 22 -4.21 0.49 8.92
N LEU A 23 -3.67 0.76 7.73
CA LEU A 23 -2.46 1.56 7.60
C LEU A 23 -2.70 3.01 8.04
N SER A 24 -1.66 3.71 8.49
CA SER A 24 -1.73 5.17 8.61
C SER A 24 -2.01 5.84 7.25
N THR A 25 -2.73 6.97 7.23
CA THR A 25 -3.07 7.69 5.98
C THR A 25 -1.83 8.03 5.16
N HIS A 26 -0.74 8.45 5.80
CA HIS A 26 0.48 8.80 5.07
C HIS A 26 1.17 7.58 4.45
N HIS A 27 1.12 6.41 5.10
CA HIS A 27 1.67 5.18 4.56
C HIS A 27 0.85 4.68 3.36
N LYS A 28 -0.48 4.77 3.43
CA LYS A 28 -1.35 4.44 2.29
C LYS A 28 -1.03 5.29 1.07
N ILE A 29 -0.92 6.61 1.24
CA ILE A 29 -0.68 7.54 0.13
C ILE A 29 0.62 7.19 -0.60
N ILE A 30 1.71 6.91 0.11
CA ILE A 30 2.97 6.54 -0.54
C ILE A 30 2.90 5.22 -1.30
N LEU A 31 2.20 4.22 -0.75
CA LEU A 31 2.01 2.95 -1.44
C LEU A 31 1.10 3.11 -2.66
N LEU A 32 0.05 3.92 -2.57
CA LEU A 32 -0.87 4.22 -3.65
C LEU A 32 -0.14 4.87 -4.82
N LEU A 33 0.56 5.97 -4.56
CA LEU A 33 1.28 6.70 -5.60
C LEU A 33 2.36 5.84 -6.25
N HIS A 34 3.05 5.01 -5.48
CA HIS A 34 4.15 4.20 -6.02
C HIS A 34 3.67 2.97 -6.81
N TYR A 35 2.64 2.25 -6.32
CA TYR A 35 2.25 0.96 -6.90
C TYR A 35 0.96 1.00 -7.73
N GLN A 36 0.11 2.03 -7.59
CA GLN A 36 -1.08 2.18 -8.42
C GLN A 36 -0.89 3.24 -9.50
N GLU A 37 -0.18 4.32 -9.19
CA GLU A 37 0.10 5.41 -10.14
C GLU A 37 1.50 5.29 -10.79
N ASP A 38 2.23 4.21 -10.52
CA ASP A 38 3.59 3.92 -11.03
C ASP A 38 4.60 5.07 -10.85
N MET A 39 4.42 5.91 -9.83
CA MET A 39 5.28 7.06 -9.60
C MET A 39 6.62 6.68 -8.95
N THR A 40 7.67 7.36 -9.38
CA THR A 40 8.99 7.35 -8.74
C THR A 40 8.99 8.09 -7.40
N PHE A 41 9.96 7.79 -6.53
CA PHE A 41 10.07 8.51 -5.26
C PHE A 41 10.38 9.99 -5.43
N GLU A 42 11.05 10.36 -6.52
CA GLU A 42 11.36 11.72 -6.94
C GLU A 42 10.08 12.48 -7.32
N GLU A 43 9.16 11.87 -8.05
CA GLU A 43 7.86 12.47 -8.37
C GLU A 43 6.97 12.58 -7.14
N ILE A 44 6.94 11.56 -6.29
CA ILE A 44 6.20 11.57 -5.03
C ILE A 44 6.74 12.66 -4.08
N SER A 45 8.06 12.84 -4.04
CA SER A 45 8.72 13.91 -3.27
C SER A 45 8.23 15.29 -3.69
N LYS A 46 8.08 15.53 -5.00
CA LYS A 46 7.54 16.77 -5.56
C LYS A 46 6.05 16.93 -5.23
N ILE A 47 5.23 15.90 -5.46
CA ILE A 47 3.77 15.95 -5.20
C ILE A 47 3.47 16.21 -3.72
N LEU A 48 4.16 15.52 -2.82
CA LEU A 48 3.92 15.62 -1.38
C LEU A 48 4.64 16.82 -0.75
N ASN A 49 5.46 17.55 -1.51
CA ASN A 49 6.36 18.60 -1.01
C ASN A 49 7.19 18.14 0.20
N LYS A 50 7.84 16.97 0.07
CA LYS A 50 8.67 16.36 1.12
C LYS A 50 10.04 15.99 0.57
N PRO A 51 11.11 16.01 1.39
CA PRO A 51 12.42 15.53 0.95
C PRO A 51 12.39 14.08 0.45
N LEU A 52 13.17 13.77 -0.59
CA LEU A 52 13.27 12.43 -1.17
C LEU A 52 13.59 11.36 -0.11
N ASN A 53 14.49 11.66 0.82
CA ASN A 53 14.86 10.77 1.92
C ASN A 53 13.68 10.52 2.88
N THR A 54 12.82 11.52 3.09
CA THR A 54 11.59 11.37 3.87
C THR A 54 10.60 10.46 3.15
N VAL A 55 10.43 10.59 1.84
CA VAL A 55 9.58 9.69 1.05
C VAL A 55 10.10 8.25 1.11
N LYS A 56 11.40 8.03 0.87
CA LYS A 56 12.02 6.70 0.92
C LYS A 56 11.88 6.04 2.31
N SER A 57 12.18 6.78 3.38
CA SER A 57 12.03 6.27 4.75
C SER A 57 10.56 6.02 5.13
N GLN A 58 9.63 6.84 4.63
CA GLN A 58 8.21 6.65 4.87
C GLN A 58 7.64 5.46 4.09
N HIS A 59 8.09 5.22 2.86
CA HIS A 59 7.79 3.99 2.11
C HIS A 59 8.28 2.75 2.84
N HIS A 60 9.54 2.76 3.29
CA HIS A 60 10.09 1.63 4.04
C HIS A 60 9.26 1.29 5.29
N ARG A 61 8.88 2.31 6.08
CA ARG A 61 8.01 2.14 7.25
C ARG A 61 6.61 1.64 6.88
N ALA A 62 6.04 2.14 5.78
CA ALA A 62 4.75 1.67 5.26
C ALA A 62 4.78 0.16 4.93
N ILE A 63 5.86 -0.32 4.29
CA ILE A 63 6.04 -1.74 3.98
C ILE A 63 6.19 -2.59 5.25
N ILE A 64 6.93 -2.12 6.26
CA ILE A 64 7.06 -2.83 7.54
C ILE A 64 5.70 -2.96 8.23
N GLU A 65 4.93 -1.87 8.29
CA GLU A 65 3.60 -1.88 8.89
C GLU A 65 2.65 -2.81 8.13
N LEU A 66 2.66 -2.76 6.80
CA LEU A 66 1.86 -3.64 5.95
C LEU A 66 2.19 -5.12 6.21
N ARG A 67 3.47 -5.48 6.28
CA ARG A 67 3.92 -6.85 6.61
C ARG A 67 3.45 -7.29 8.00
N LYS A 68 3.54 -6.42 9.01
CA LYS A 68 3.05 -6.73 10.36
C LYS A 68 1.54 -6.99 10.36
N LEU A 69 0.78 -6.18 9.63
CA LEU A 69 -0.67 -6.34 9.52
C LEU A 69 -1.05 -7.65 8.82
N LEU A 70 -0.33 -8.01 7.74
CA LEU A 70 -0.53 -9.29 7.04
C LEU A 70 -0.22 -10.48 7.96
N ASN A 71 0.92 -10.44 8.67
CA ASN A 71 1.33 -11.53 9.57
C ASN A 71 0.40 -11.68 10.78
N ASN A 72 -0.13 -10.58 11.31
CA ASN A 72 -1.08 -10.62 12.43
C ASN A 72 -2.45 -11.20 12.05
N ILE A 73 -2.77 -11.32 10.76
CA ILE A 73 -4.04 -11.90 10.30
C ILE A 73 -3.89 -13.41 10.00
N GLN A 74 -2.66 -13.90 9.82
CA GLN A 74 -2.34 -15.32 9.62
C GLN A 74 -2.16 -16.11 10.92
N LYS A 75 -2.33 -15.46 12.08
CA LYS A 75 -2.27 -16.07 13.42
C LYS A 75 -3.68 -16.16 14.00
#